data_AF-A0A2K3K0A3-F1
#
_entry.id   AF-A0A2K3K0A3-F1
#
_cell.length_a   1.000
_cell.length_b   1.000
_cell.length_c   1.000
_cell.angle_alpha   90.00
_cell.angle_beta   90.00
_cell.angle_gamma   90.00
#
_symmetry.space_group_name_H-M   'P 1'
#
loop_
_entity.id
_entity.type
_entity.pdbx_description
1 polymer ?
#
loop_
_entity_poly.entity_id
_entity_poly.type
_entity_poly.pdbx_seq_one_letter_code
_entity_poly.pdbx_strand_id
1 'polypeptide(L)'
;MILNIDGSRIGNPSTSGFRGLIRKSDGAWEHSFAGNIGLSNILHAELLTVYHGLVLAWELDIKELWCYSDSKIVIKLLSDHGNTCADFLAKFGARNPEAYSPIAV
;
A
#
# COMPACT_ATOMS: atom_id res chain seq x y z
N MET A 1 -2.60 -0.87 17.30
CA MET A 1 -3.30 0.09 16.39
C MET A 1 -3.96 -0.64 15.24
N ILE A 2 -4.90 -0.04 14.51
CA ILE A 2 -5.52 -0.64 13.32
C ILE A 2 -5.18 0.21 12.10
N LEU A 3 -4.65 -0.41 11.05
CA LEU A 3 -4.39 0.20 9.75
C LEU A 3 -5.43 -0.32 8.76
N ASN A 4 -6.25 0.57 8.20
CA ASN A 4 -7.18 0.26 7.11
C ASN A 4 -6.59 0.79 5.80
N ILE A 5 -6.52 -0.06 4.78
CA ILE A 5 -5.93 0.27 3.47
C ILE A 5 -6.89 -0.03 2.32
N ASP A 6 -6.75 0.74 1.24
CA ASP A 6 -7.49 0.57 -0.01
C ASP A 6 -6.70 1.16 -1.19
N GLY A 7 -6.50 0.36 -2.23
CA GLY A 7 -5.91 0.78 -3.50
C GLY A 7 -6.99 1.01 -4.55
N SER A 8 -6.79 1.98 -5.44
CA SER A 8 -7.78 2.28 -6.50
C SER A 8 -7.15 2.41 -7.87
N ARG A 9 -7.93 2.11 -8.91
CA ARG A 9 -7.59 2.28 -10.32
C ARG A 9 -8.81 2.73 -11.13
N ILE A 10 -8.67 3.82 -11.89
CA ILE A 10 -9.76 4.46 -12.65
C ILE A 10 -9.30 4.76 -14.09
N GLY A 11 -10.16 4.52 -15.08
CA GLY A 11 -10.03 5.06 -16.46
C GLY A 11 -9.24 4.19 -17.47
N ASN A 12 -9.08 4.74 -18.70
CA ASN A 12 -8.24 4.20 -19.79
C ASN A 12 -7.64 5.38 -20.64
N PRO A 13 -6.34 5.70 -20.53
CA PRO A 13 -5.32 5.01 -19.74
C PRO A 13 -5.58 5.17 -18.24
N SER A 14 -5.35 4.10 -17.49
CA SER A 14 -5.80 3.99 -16.11
C SER A 14 -4.85 4.67 -15.13
N THR A 15 -5.35 5.64 -14.38
CA THR A 15 -4.64 6.22 -13.23
C THR A 15 -4.92 5.39 -11.99
N SER A 16 -3.91 5.17 -11.15
CA SER A 16 -4.05 4.48 -9.87
C SER A 16 -3.64 5.38 -8.72
N GLY A 17 -4.19 5.10 -7.55
CA GLY A 17 -3.87 5.79 -6.32
C GLY A 17 -4.05 4.86 -5.13
N PHE A 18 -3.61 5.33 -3.97
CA PHE A 18 -3.73 4.61 -2.70
C PHE A 18 -4.31 5.53 -1.63
N ARG A 19 -4.94 4.93 -0.62
CA ARG A 19 -5.30 5.63 0.61
C ARG A 19 -5.34 4.66 1.79
N GLY A 20 -5.09 5.19 2.98
CA GLY A 20 -5.31 4.43 4.19
C GLY A 20 -5.45 5.35 5.40
N LEU A 21 -5.85 4.74 6.51
CA LEU A 21 -5.92 5.40 7.79
C LEU A 21 -5.49 4.48 8.92
N ILE A 22 -4.91 5.08 9.94
CA ILE A 22 -4.62 4.45 11.22
C ILE A 22 -5.66 4.94 12.22
N ARG A 23 -6.26 4.00 12.94
CA ARG A 23 -7.26 4.25 13.98
C ARG A 23 -7.02 3.38 15.21
N LYS A 24 -7.59 3.79 16.32
CA LYS A 24 -7.70 2.99 17.55
C LYS A 24 -8.76 1.89 17.39
N SER A 25 -8.72 0.94 18.33
CA SER A 25 -9.66 -0.20 18.37
C SER A 25 -11.11 0.21 18.62
N ASP A 26 -11.32 1.32 19.34
CA ASP A 26 -12.63 1.94 19.57
C ASP A 26 -13.20 2.68 18.34
N GLY A 27 -12.41 2.75 17.25
CA GLY A 27 -12.79 3.44 16.01
C GLY A 27 -12.30 4.88 15.91
N ALA A 28 -11.65 5.43 16.93
CA ALA A 28 -11.13 6.79 16.86
C ALA A 28 -10.02 6.91 15.80
N TRP A 29 -10.18 7.86 14.88
CA TRP A 29 -9.20 8.19 13.85
C TRP A 29 -7.95 8.81 14.49
N GLU A 30 -6.76 8.34 14.10
CA GLU A 30 -5.48 8.95 14.51
C GLU A 30 -4.79 9.65 13.33
N HIS A 31 -4.56 8.94 12.22
CA HIS A 31 -3.86 9.49 11.04
C HIS A 31 -4.42 8.93 9.72
N SER A 32 -4.20 9.63 8.62
CA SER A 32 -4.55 9.17 7.28
C SER A 32 -3.50 9.56 6.26
N PHE A 33 -3.47 8.83 5.14
CA PHE A 33 -2.60 9.12 4.01
C PHE A 33 -3.32 8.80 2.70
N ALA A 34 -2.90 9.48 1.64
CA ALA A 34 -3.33 9.19 0.27
C ALA A 34 -2.25 9.64 -0.72
N GLY A 35 -2.22 9.01 -1.89
CA GLY A 35 -1.26 9.37 -2.92
C GLY A 35 -1.69 8.91 -4.31
N ASN A 36 -1.12 9.56 -5.32
CA ASN A 36 -1.30 9.22 -6.72
C ASN A 36 -0.07 8.43 -7.21
N ILE A 37 -0.30 7.31 -7.90
CA ILE A 37 0.75 6.43 -8.43
C ILE A 37 0.98 6.68 -9.93
N GLY A 38 0.05 7.36 -10.60
CA GLY A 38 0.04 7.50 -12.05
C GLY A 38 -0.45 6.23 -12.74
N LEU A 39 0.17 5.88 -13.87
CA LEU A 39 -0.20 4.70 -14.65
C LEU A 39 0.29 3.43 -13.96
N SER A 40 -0.66 2.65 -13.45
CA SER A 40 -0.38 1.43 -12.70
C SER A 40 -1.55 0.44 -12.74
N ASN A 41 -1.35 -0.72 -12.12
CA ASN A 41 -2.39 -1.71 -11.90
C ASN A 41 -2.89 -1.70 -10.45
N ILE A 42 -4.04 -2.32 -10.24
CA ILE A 42 -4.71 -2.35 -8.93
C ILE A 42 -3.86 -3.04 -7.86
N LEU A 43 -3.18 -4.14 -8.18
CA LEU A 43 -2.38 -4.88 -7.19
C LEU A 43 -1.17 -4.06 -6.71
N HIS A 44 -0.54 -3.30 -7.60
CA HIS A 44 0.52 -2.38 -7.22
C HIS A 44 -0.01 -1.24 -6.33
N ALA A 45 -1.21 -0.73 -6.61
CA ALA A 45 -1.84 0.27 -5.76
C ALA A 45 -2.10 -0.23 -4.34
N GLU A 46 -2.69 -1.42 -4.21
CA GLU A 46 -2.95 -2.06 -2.92
C GLU A 46 -1.64 -2.30 -2.13
N LEU A 47 -0.61 -2.84 -2.78
CA LEU A 47 0.68 -3.09 -2.13
C LEU A 47 1.42 -1.81 -1.72
N LEU A 48 1.38 -0.75 -2.54
CA LEU A 48 1.91 0.56 -2.15
C LEU A 48 1.15 1.16 -0.97
N THR A 49 -0.16 0.90 -0.89
CA THR A 49 -0.96 1.34 0.25
C THR A 49 -0.46 0.68 1.54
N VAL A 50 -0.14 -0.62 1.52
CA VAL A 50 0.50 -1.33 2.65
C VAL A 50 1.82 -0.67 3.01
N TYR A 51 2.70 -0.47 2.02
CA TYR A 51 4.02 0.13 2.23
C TYR A 51 3.93 1.50 2.91
N HIS A 52 3.13 2.42 2.37
CA HIS A 52 2.97 3.75 2.95
C HIS A 52 2.30 3.71 4.34
N GLY A 53 1.36 2.80 4.57
CA GLY A 53 0.77 2.61 5.89
C GLY A 53 1.77 2.10 6.93
N LEU A 54 2.70 1.22 6.54
CA LEU A 54 3.77 0.73 7.42
C LEU A 54 4.83 1.80 7.68
N VAL A 55 5.21 2.59 6.68
CA VAL A 55 6.12 3.74 6.85
C VAL A 55 5.53 4.74 7.85
N LEU A 56 4.26 5.13 7.66
CA LEU A 56 3.57 6.03 8.59
C LEU A 56 3.50 5.45 10.00
N ALA A 57 3.18 4.16 10.15
CA ALA A 57 3.17 3.51 11.46
C ALA A 57 4.55 3.56 12.13
N TRP A 58 5.64 3.35 11.35
CA TRP A 58 7.00 3.43 11.86
C TRP A 58 7.38 4.84 12.33
N GLU A 59 7.06 5.86 11.55
CA GLU A 59 7.29 7.27 11.88
C GLU A 59 6.55 7.71 13.15
N LEU A 60 5.37 7.13 13.41
CA LEU A 60 4.56 7.35 14.60
C LEU A 60 4.96 6.46 15.80
N ASP A 61 6.06 5.72 15.68
CA ASP A 61 6.53 4.74 16.68
C ASP A 61 5.52 3.63 17.04
N ILE A 62 4.62 3.31 16.12
CA ILE A 62 3.62 2.24 16.28
C ILE A 62 4.27 0.90 15.91
N LYS A 63 4.65 0.10 16.91
CA LYS A 63 5.30 -1.21 16.70
C LYS A 63 4.32 -2.38 16.54
N GLU A 64 3.06 -2.20 16.96
CA GLU A 64 2.01 -3.22 16.88
C GLU A 64 0.78 -2.68 16.14
N LEU A 65 0.51 -3.25 14.96
CA LEU A 65 -0.63 -2.89 14.13
C LEU A 65 -1.38 -4.10 13.58
N TRP A 66 -2.70 -3.95 13.41
CA TRP A 66 -3.55 -4.86 12.68
C TRP A 66 -3.89 -4.23 11.33
N CYS A 67 -3.37 -4.79 10.24
CA CYS A 67 -3.64 -4.32 8.89
C CYS A 67 -4.90 -4.99 8.32
N TYR A 68 -5.86 -4.19 7.90
CA TYR A 68 -7.09 -4.63 7.22
C TYR A 68 -7.07 -4.16 5.77
N SER A 69 -7.21 -5.14 4.87
CA SER A 69 -7.38 -4.96 3.43
C SER A 69 -8.58 -5.80 2.99
N ASP A 70 -9.32 -5.34 1.99
CA ASP A 70 -10.35 -6.12 1.29
C ASP A 70 -9.79 -6.91 0.10
N SER A 71 -8.53 -6.66 -0.29
CA SER A 71 -7.83 -7.37 -1.34
C SER A 71 -7.31 -8.73 -0.86
N LYS A 72 -8.06 -9.78 -1.21
CA LYS A 72 -7.65 -11.19 -0.95
C LYS A 72 -6.25 -11.51 -1.49
N ILE A 73 -5.87 -10.91 -2.62
CA ILE A 73 -4.55 -11.12 -3.23
C ILE A 73 -3.47 -10.54 -2.33
N VAL A 74 -3.65 -9.31 -1.82
CA VAL A 74 -2.69 -8.71 -0.90
C VAL A 74 -2.60 -9.48 0.41
N ILE A 75 -3.72 -9.88 1.01
CA ILE A 75 -3.70 -10.72 2.22
C ILE A 75 -2.89 -12.00 1.97
N LYS A 76 -3.13 -12.67 0.84
CA LYS A 76 -2.39 -13.89 0.47
C LYS A 76 -0.90 -13.63 0.32
N LEU A 77 -0.52 -12.56 -0.38
CA LEU A 77 0.89 -12.23 -0.63
C LEU A 77 1.65 -11.82 0.65
N LEU A 78 0.98 -11.18 1.61
CA LEU A 78 1.57 -10.79 2.89
C LEU A 78 1.62 -11.93 3.91
N SER A 79 0.67 -12.87 3.83
CA SER A 79 0.62 -14.02 4.73
C SER A 79 1.50 -15.18 4.27
N ASP A 80 1.92 -15.18 3.01
CA ASP A 80 2.85 -16.16 2.47
C ASP A 80 4.26 -15.91 3.03
N HIS A 81 4.92 -16.95 3.54
CA HIS A 81 6.26 -16.86 4.12
C HIS A 81 7.37 -16.72 3.05
N GLY A 82 7.00 -16.64 1.78
CA GLY A 82 7.90 -16.47 0.64
C GLY A 82 8.17 -15.01 0.25
N ASN A 83 8.98 -14.83 -0.79
CA ASN A 83 9.36 -13.51 -1.32
C ASN A 83 8.33 -12.92 -2.31
N THR A 84 7.11 -13.44 -2.34
CA THR A 84 6.15 -13.22 -3.45
C THR A 84 5.77 -11.74 -3.61
N CYS A 85 5.60 -10.99 -2.51
CA CYS A 85 5.40 -9.54 -2.56
C CYS A 85 6.58 -8.82 -3.23
N ALA A 86 7.80 -9.09 -2.77
CA ALA A 86 9.00 -8.43 -3.26
C ALA A 86 9.29 -8.82 -4.72
N ASP A 87 9.08 -10.09 -5.09
CA ASP A 87 9.18 -10.56 -6.47
C ASP A 87 8.20 -9.85 -7.39
N PHE A 88 6.96 -9.63 -6.94
CA PHE A 88 5.97 -8.87 -7.71
C PHE A 88 6.41 -7.42 -7.90
N LEU A 89 6.83 -6.76 -6.82
CA LEU A 89 7.28 -5.36 -6.87
C LEU A 89 8.53 -5.21 -7.76
N ALA A 90 9.49 -6.13 -7.66
CA ALA A 90 10.68 -6.15 -8.51
C ALA A 90 10.33 -6.34 -10.00
N LYS A 91 9.43 -7.29 -10.32
CA LYS A 91 8.94 -7.51 -11.69
C LYS A 91 8.17 -6.30 -12.22
N PHE A 92 7.41 -5.62 -11.37
CA PHE A 92 6.70 -4.41 -11.74
C PHE A 92 7.68 -3.27 -12.05
N GLY A 93 8.66 -3.03 -11.17
CA GLY A 93 9.71 -2.03 -11.37
C GLY A 93 10.51 -2.25 -12.66
N ALA A 94 10.89 -3.50 -12.96
CA ALA A 94 11.61 -3.83 -14.20
C ALA A 94 10.80 -3.57 -15.48
N ARG A 95 9.46 -3.52 -15.40
CA ARG A 95 8.56 -3.33 -16.54
C ARG A 95 8.08 -1.90 -16.72
N ASN A 96 8.37 -1.01 -15.77
CA ASN A 96 7.85 0.34 -15.78
C ASN A 96 8.99 1.36 -16.03
N PRO A 97 9.17 1.83 -17.28
CA PRO A 97 10.25 2.76 -17.62
C PRO A 97 10.06 4.18 -17.04
N GLU A 98 8.89 4.50 -16.48
CA GLU A 98 8.58 5.83 -15.93
C GLU A 98 8.42 5.88 -14.41
N ALA A 99 8.25 4.73 -13.76
CA ALA A 99 7.98 4.70 -12.33
C ALA A 99 9.27 4.62 -11.53
N TYR A 100 9.99 5.73 -11.38
CA TYR A 100 10.75 6.11 -10.18
C TYR A 100 11.25 7.54 -10.36
N SER A 101 10.43 8.54 -10.03
CA SER A 101 11.02 9.74 -9.42
C SER A 101 11.52 9.32 -8.04
N PRO A 102 12.71 9.76 -7.58
CA PRO A 102 13.27 9.27 -6.33
C PRO A 102 12.25 9.52 -5.22
N ILE A 103 11.76 8.45 -4.60
CA ILE A 103 11.16 8.57 -3.27
C ILE A 103 12.33 9.01 -2.40
N ALA A 104 12.36 10.30 -2.06
CA ALA A 104 13.25 10.80 -1.05
C ALA A 104 12.90 10.05 0.25
N VAL A 105 13.81 9.19 0.68
CA VAL A 105 13.85 8.68 2.06
C VAL A 105 14.44 9.78 2.94
#